data_AF-A0A7W9Q2Y1-F1
#
_entry.id   AF-A0A7W9Q2Y1-F1
#
_cell.length_a   1.000
_cell.length_b   1.000
_cell.length_c   1.000
_cell.angle_alpha   90.00
_cell.angle_beta   90.00
_cell.angle_gamma   90.00
#
_symmetry.space_group_name_H-M   'P 1'
#
loop_
_entity.id
_entity.type
_entity.pdbx_description
1 polymer ?
#
loop_
_entity_poly.entity_id
_entity_poly.type
_entity_poly.pdbx_seq_one_letter_code
_entity_poly.pdbx_strand_id
1 'polypeptide(L)'
;MKPPPAGRLRRATNPSSSTQHRNWKLSYYQLLHAFRTQYLWKRDHVDGWLGDAPVIWIDDDFTDLDHEWARERTARGYVTALVQPDPHIGLLAEHLVEVLAWAVALLPVTQADTAGVP
;
A
#
# COMPACT_ATOMS: atom_id res chain seq x y z
N MET A 1 -51.15 -21.15 50.35
CA MET A 1 -50.36 -22.41 50.32
C MET A 1 -49.01 -22.14 49.66
N LYS A 2 -47.97 -22.79 50.16
CA LYS A 2 -46.53 -22.47 50.11
C LYS A 2 -45.88 -22.64 48.71
N PRO A 3 -44.86 -21.83 48.35
CA PRO A 3 -43.92 -22.17 47.27
C PRO A 3 -42.92 -23.24 47.74
N PRO A 4 -42.37 -24.08 46.84
CA PRO A 4 -41.26 -24.98 47.19
C PRO A 4 -39.93 -24.21 47.30
N PRO A 5 -38.94 -24.75 48.05
CA PRO A 5 -37.83 -23.98 48.59
C PRO A 5 -36.69 -23.76 47.59
N ALA A 6 -35.99 -22.63 47.77
CA ALA A 6 -34.69 -22.37 47.17
C ALA A 6 -33.61 -23.26 47.82
N GLY A 7 -33.07 -24.21 47.04
CA GLY A 7 -31.88 -25.01 47.39
C GLY A 7 -30.66 -24.55 46.59
N ARG A 8 -29.56 -24.28 47.30
CA ARG A 8 -28.37 -23.56 46.87
C ARG A 8 -27.21 -24.50 46.43
N LEU A 9 -26.73 -24.25 45.19
CA LEU A 9 -25.36 -24.30 44.61
C LEU A 9 -24.40 -25.52 44.70
N ARG A 10 -23.71 -25.66 43.55
CA ARG A 10 -22.39 -26.27 43.20
C ARG A 10 -22.47 -27.70 42.64
N ARG A 11 -21.77 -28.11 41.58
CA ARG A 11 -20.61 -27.56 40.86
C ARG A 11 -20.56 -28.13 39.42
N ALA A 12 -20.11 -27.29 38.49
CA ALA A 12 -19.55 -27.52 37.15
C ALA A 12 -19.60 -28.92 36.50
N THR A 13 -20.16 -28.97 35.29
CA THR A 13 -19.43 -29.36 34.07
C THR A 13 -20.02 -28.63 32.85
N ASN A 14 -19.20 -27.83 32.16
CA ASN A 14 -19.31 -27.54 30.73
C ASN A 14 -17.98 -28.08 30.16
N PRO A 15 -17.97 -28.84 29.05
CA PRO A 15 -18.09 -28.20 27.74
C PRO A 15 -18.84 -29.05 26.71
N SER A 16 -19.83 -28.48 26.03
CA SER A 16 -20.04 -28.84 24.62
C SER A 16 -19.78 -27.62 23.77
N SER A 17 -18.58 -27.60 23.22
CA SER A 17 -18.11 -26.79 22.11
C SER A 17 -19.17 -26.66 21.01
N SER A 18 -19.92 -25.57 21.03
CA SER A 18 -20.62 -25.09 19.85
C SER A 18 -19.59 -24.41 18.96
N THR A 19 -19.09 -25.16 17.99
CA THR A 19 -18.30 -24.70 16.86
C THR A 19 -18.83 -23.35 16.38
N GLN A 20 -18.01 -22.32 16.56
CA GLN A 20 -18.22 -21.01 15.97
C GLN A 20 -18.00 -21.16 14.47
N HIS A 21 -19.05 -21.57 13.74
CA HIS A 21 -19.06 -21.57 12.29
C HIS A 21 -18.91 -20.11 11.83
N ARG A 22 -17.68 -19.71 11.51
CA ARG A 22 -17.39 -18.43 10.86
C ARG A 22 -18.08 -18.43 9.50
N ASN A 23 -19.17 -17.67 9.37
CA ASN A 23 -19.88 -17.46 8.12
C ASN A 23 -19.03 -16.59 7.19
N TRP A 24 -18.27 -17.22 6.29
CA TRP A 24 -17.48 -16.55 5.25
C TRP A 24 -18.33 -16.17 4.03
N LYS A 25 -19.41 -15.41 4.21
CA LYS A 25 -20.17 -14.85 3.08
C LYS A 25 -19.74 -13.42 2.83
N LEU A 26 -18.63 -13.23 2.14
CA LEU A 26 -18.29 -11.94 1.55
C LEU A 26 -19.19 -11.70 0.34
N SER A 27 -19.68 -10.48 0.18
CA SER A 27 -20.43 -10.10 -1.02
C SER A 27 -19.49 -10.06 -2.24
N TYR A 28 -20.06 -10.18 -3.44
CA TYR A 28 -19.32 -10.05 -4.70
C TYR A 28 -18.48 -8.76 -4.75
N TYR A 29 -19.03 -7.64 -4.27
CA TYR A 29 -18.32 -6.36 -4.19
C TYR A 29 -17.17 -6.37 -3.18
N GLN A 30 -17.33 -7.04 -2.04
CA GLN A 30 -16.27 -7.16 -1.04
C GLN A 30 -15.13 -8.04 -1.55
N LEU A 31 -15.44 -9.10 -2.31
CA LEU A 31 -14.43 -9.95 -2.95
C LEU A 31 -13.67 -9.20 -4.05
N LEU A 32 -14.37 -8.46 -4.91
CA LEU A 32 -13.74 -7.63 -5.95
C LEU A 32 -12.87 -6.51 -5.36
N HIS A 33 -13.37 -5.81 -4.34
CA HIS A 33 -12.61 -4.78 -3.65
C HIS A 33 -11.36 -5.38 -2.99
N ALA A 34 -11.53 -6.49 -2.26
CA ALA A 34 -10.40 -7.20 -1.68
C ALA A 34 -9.38 -7.54 -2.75
N PHE A 35 -9.77 -8.22 -3.85
CA PHE A 35 -8.89 -8.59 -4.98
C PHE A 35 -8.09 -7.39 -5.52
N ARG A 36 -8.72 -6.24 -5.70
CA ARG A 36 -8.05 -5.01 -6.18
C ARG A 36 -7.07 -4.41 -5.16
N THR A 37 -7.20 -4.73 -3.88
CA THR A 37 -6.36 -4.20 -2.80
C THR A 37 -5.28 -5.18 -2.31
N GLN A 38 -5.29 -6.45 -2.73
CA GLN A 38 -4.43 -7.50 -2.13
C GLN A 38 -2.93 -7.29 -2.37
N TYR A 39 -2.55 -6.37 -3.26
CA TYR A 39 -1.16 -6.07 -3.60
C TYR A 39 -0.65 -4.77 -2.95
N LEU A 40 -1.53 -4.00 -2.30
CA LEU A 40 -1.16 -2.71 -1.70
C LEU A 40 -0.32 -2.84 -0.42
N TRP A 41 -0.25 -4.03 0.18
CA TRP A 41 0.55 -4.23 1.39
C TRP A 41 2.02 -3.81 1.19
N LYS A 42 2.58 -4.02 -0.01
CA LYS A 42 3.94 -3.55 -0.33
C LYS A 42 4.01 -2.04 -0.32
N ARG A 43 3.04 -1.38 -0.97
CA ARG A 43 2.96 0.07 -1.10
C ARG A 43 2.82 0.75 0.25
N ASP A 44 1.96 0.24 1.12
CA ASP A 44 1.75 0.85 2.44
C ASP A 44 3.04 0.78 3.29
N HIS A 45 3.84 -0.29 3.16
CA HIS A 45 5.15 -0.38 3.79
C HIS A 45 6.20 0.52 3.12
N VAL A 46 6.24 0.58 1.80
CA VAL A 46 7.16 1.42 1.03
C VAL A 46 6.90 2.89 1.29
N ASP A 47 5.64 3.33 1.29
CA ASP A 47 5.26 4.73 1.54
C ASP A 47 5.75 5.22 2.92
N GLY A 48 5.58 4.38 3.95
CA GLY A 48 6.07 4.66 5.29
C GLY A 48 7.60 4.72 5.38
N TRP A 49 8.29 3.84 4.64
CA TRP A 49 9.75 3.85 4.58
C TRP A 49 10.31 5.05 3.81
N LEU A 50 9.66 5.43 2.70
CA LEU A 50 10.09 6.53 1.85
C LEU A 50 10.01 7.90 2.54
N GLY A 51 9.09 8.09 3.47
CA GLY A 51 8.92 9.40 4.14
C GLY A 51 8.65 10.50 3.10
N ASP A 52 9.53 11.51 3.05
CA ASP A 52 9.52 12.61 2.07
C ASP A 52 10.53 12.44 0.92
N ALA A 53 11.27 11.33 0.89
CA ALA A 53 12.29 11.10 -0.12
C ALA A 53 11.71 11.05 -1.54
N PRO A 54 12.43 11.59 -2.54
CA PRO A 54 12.12 11.37 -3.96
C PRO A 54 12.15 9.88 -4.29
N VAL A 55 11.22 9.42 -5.13
CA VAL A 55 11.17 8.01 -5.56
C VAL A 55 10.78 7.86 -7.03
N ILE A 56 11.41 6.90 -7.69
CA ILE A 56 10.93 6.32 -8.93
C ILE A 56 10.68 4.83 -8.70
N TRP A 57 9.44 4.39 -8.88
CA TRP A 57 9.03 3.00 -8.67
C TRP A 57 8.88 2.30 -10.02
N ILE A 58 9.59 1.18 -10.20
CA ILE A 58 9.47 0.31 -11.36
C ILE A 58 8.70 -0.97 -10.97
N ASP A 59 7.55 -1.22 -11.59
CA ASP A 59 6.73 -2.42 -11.40
C ASP A 59 5.87 -2.62 -12.65
N ASP A 60 5.69 -3.86 -13.10
CA ASP A 60 4.96 -4.18 -14.33
C ASP A 60 3.44 -4.29 -14.12
N ASP A 61 2.98 -4.41 -12.88
CA ASP A 61 1.58 -4.68 -12.52
C ASP A 61 0.93 -3.52 -11.76
N PHE A 62 1.27 -2.27 -12.11
CA PHE A 62 0.61 -1.11 -11.51
C PHE A 62 -0.88 -1.08 -11.83
N THR A 63 -1.64 -0.64 -10.83
CA THR A 63 -3.08 -0.40 -10.90
C THR A 63 -3.38 1.09 -10.80
N ASP A 64 -4.64 1.47 -11.04
CA ASP A 64 -5.12 2.85 -10.82
C ASP A 64 -4.79 3.39 -9.42
N LEU A 65 -4.72 2.51 -8.40
CA LEU A 65 -4.44 2.89 -7.02
C LEU A 65 -2.98 3.28 -6.81
N ASP A 66 -2.05 2.70 -7.58
CA ASP A 66 -0.63 3.04 -7.54
C ASP A 66 -0.40 4.38 -8.24
N HIS A 67 -1.05 4.59 -9.38
CA HIS A 67 -1.05 5.88 -10.06
C HIS A 67 -1.67 7.00 -9.20
N GLU A 68 -2.75 6.74 -8.48
CA GLU A 68 -3.33 7.72 -7.54
C GLU A 68 -2.37 8.04 -6.40
N TRP A 69 -1.77 7.01 -5.78
CA TRP A 69 -0.77 7.20 -4.73
C TRP A 69 0.41 8.08 -5.18
N ALA A 70 0.92 7.86 -6.40
CA ALA A 70 2.01 8.66 -6.96
C ALA A 70 1.59 10.12 -7.20
N ARG A 71 0.37 10.35 -7.70
CA ARG A 71 -0.22 11.69 -7.84
C ARG A 71 -0.34 12.38 -6.49
N GLU A 72 -0.83 11.68 -5.46
CA GLU A 72 -0.99 12.22 -4.11
C GLU A 72 0.34 12.55 -3.43
N ARG A 73 1.39 11.73 -3.59
CA ARG A 73 2.76 12.08 -3.12
C ARG A 73 3.28 13.32 -3.83
N THR A 74 3.12 13.40 -5.15
CA THR A 74 3.56 14.56 -5.94
C THR A 74 2.81 15.84 -5.54
N ALA A 75 1.50 15.77 -5.32
CA ALA A 75 0.69 16.89 -4.85
C ALA A 75 1.11 17.41 -3.46
N ARG A 76 1.66 16.54 -2.61
CA ARG A 76 2.27 16.89 -1.31
C ARG A 76 3.67 17.49 -1.43
N GLY A 77 4.25 17.55 -2.63
CA GLY A 77 5.59 18.07 -2.89
C GLY A 77 6.70 17.01 -2.89
N TYR A 78 6.36 15.72 -2.78
CA TYR A 78 7.35 14.64 -2.82
C TYR A 78 7.52 14.14 -4.25
N VAL A 79 8.69 14.36 -4.84
CA VAL A 79 8.96 14.02 -6.25
C VAL A 79 8.81 12.51 -6.45
N THR A 80 7.81 12.10 -7.22
CA THR A 80 7.42 10.71 -7.39
C THR A 80 7.18 10.40 -8.87
N ALA A 81 7.77 9.32 -9.37
CA ALA A 81 7.57 8.82 -10.73
C ALA A 81 7.30 7.31 -10.73
N LEU A 82 6.55 6.83 -11.73
CA LEU A 82 6.27 5.41 -11.94
C LEU A 82 6.73 5.02 -13.33
N VAL A 83 7.41 3.87 -13.44
CA VAL A 83 7.80 3.27 -14.72
C VAL A 83 7.18 1.88 -14.77
N GLN A 84 6.35 1.63 -15.79
CA GLN A 84 5.65 0.36 -15.95
C GLN A 84 6.14 -0.40 -17.19
N PRO A 85 7.11 -1.31 -17.03
CA PRO A 85 7.48 -2.21 -18.11
C PRO A 85 6.31 -3.11 -18.50
N ASP A 86 6.28 -3.53 -19.77
CA ASP A 86 5.37 -4.59 -20.20
C ASP A 86 5.70 -5.91 -19.46
N PRO A 87 4.73 -6.58 -18.82
CA PRO A 87 4.99 -7.78 -17.99
C PRO A 87 5.49 -9.00 -18.78
N HIS A 88 5.28 -9.03 -20.09
CA HIS A 88 5.72 -10.11 -20.97
C HIS A 88 7.09 -9.86 -21.61
N ILE A 89 7.56 -8.62 -21.58
CA ILE A 89 8.86 -8.22 -22.13
C ILE A 89 9.87 -7.94 -21.01
N GLY A 90 9.41 -7.34 -19.92
CA GLY A 90 10.23 -6.90 -18.80
C GLY A 90 10.96 -5.59 -19.06
N LEU A 91 11.99 -5.33 -18.25
CA LEU A 91 12.73 -4.07 -18.25
C LEU A 91 13.60 -3.90 -19.52
N LEU A 92 13.40 -2.78 -20.22
CA LEU A 92 14.14 -2.39 -21.42
C LEU A 92 15.06 -1.19 -21.14
N ALA A 93 15.97 -0.92 -22.08
CA ALA A 93 16.91 0.20 -21.99
C ALA A 93 16.20 1.57 -21.91
N GLU A 94 15.07 1.74 -22.58
CA GLU A 94 14.27 2.96 -22.53
C GLU A 94 13.75 3.29 -21.12
N HIS A 95 13.35 2.28 -20.35
CA HIS A 95 12.97 2.46 -18.95
C HIS A 95 14.17 2.96 -18.11
N LEU A 96 15.38 2.47 -18.39
CA LEU A 96 16.59 2.94 -17.71
C LEU A 96 16.95 4.38 -18.11
N VAL A 97 16.74 4.75 -19.37
CA VAL A 97 16.91 6.13 -19.84
C VAL A 97 15.97 7.07 -19.10
N GLU A 98 14.71 6.68 -18.91
CA GLU A 98 13.74 7.45 -18.13
C GLU A 98 14.18 7.62 -16.67
N VAL A 99 14.62 6.53 -16.03
CA VAL A 99 15.11 6.56 -14.65
C VAL A 99 16.34 7.46 -14.49
N LEU A 100 17.29 7.38 -15.43
CA LEU A 100 18.49 8.22 -15.42
C LEU A 100 18.14 9.69 -15.64
N ALA A 101 17.25 9.99 -16.58
CA ALA A 101 16.80 11.36 -16.84
C ALA A 101 16.10 11.95 -15.60
N TRP A 102 15.25 11.16 -14.93
CA TRP A 102 14.61 11.55 -13.68
C TRP A 102 15.64 11.83 -12.58
N ALA A 103 16.63 10.96 -12.41
CA ALA A 103 17.68 11.14 -11.40
C ALA A 103 18.53 12.39 -11.67
N VAL A 104 18.86 12.68 -12.93
CA VAL A 104 19.59 13.89 -13.31
C VAL A 104 18.76 15.15 -13.02
N ALA A 105 17.45 15.13 -13.27
CA ALA A 105 16.56 16.25 -12.99
C ALA A 105 16.44 16.60 -11.49
N LEU A 106 16.79 15.65 -10.60
CA LEU A 106 16.85 15.87 -9.15
C LEU A 106 18.15 16.53 -8.68
N LEU A 107 19.19 16.55 -9.52
CA LEU A 107 20.44 17.19 -9.13
C LEU A 107 20.23 18.71 -9.04
N PRO A 108 20.67 19.36 -7.95
CA PRO A 108 20.63 20.81 -7.88
C PRO A 108 21.49 21.38 -9.01
N VAL A 109 20.91 22.26 -9.83
CA VAL A 109 21.69 23.08 -10.75
C VAL A 109 22.51 24.02 -9.87
N THR A 110 23.80 23.74 -9.72
CA THR A 110 24.73 24.70 -9.13
C THR A 110 24.73 25.91 -10.05
N GLN A 111 23.99 26.95 -9.69
CA GLN A 111 24.06 28.23 -10.38
C GLN A 111 25.47 28.76 -10.10
N ALA A 112 26.40 28.55 -11.03
CA ALA A 112 27.72 29.14 -10.96
C ALA A 112 27.53 30.65 -10.83
N ASP A 113 28.08 31.20 -9.75
CA ASP A 113 28.04 32.62 -9.41
C ASP A 113 28.32 33.46 -10.66
N THR A 114 27.29 34.15 -11.14
CA THR A 114 27.48 35.31 -12.02
C THR A 114 27.87 36.48 -11.11
N ALA A 115 28.99 36.34 -10.42
CA ALA A 115 29.55 37.36 -9.55
C ALA A 115 31.07 37.37 -9.74
N GLY A 116 31.53 38.35 -10.51
CA GLY A 116 32.93 38.77 -10.50
C GLY A 116 33.69 38.52 -11.80
N VAL A 117 33.47 39.39 -12.78
CA VAL A 117 34.61 39.88 -13.59
C VAL A 117 34.68 41.39 -13.33
N PRO A 118 35.81 41.88 -12.78
CA PRO A 118 36.00 43.30 -12.45
C PRO A 118 36.07 44.22 -13.68
#